data_AF-A0A926GYB6-F1
#
_entry.id   AF-A0A926GYB6-F1
#
_cell.length_a   1.000
_cell.length_b   1.000
_cell.length_c   1.000
_cell.angle_alpha   90.00
_cell.angle_beta   90.00
_cell.angle_gamma   90.00
#
_symmetry.space_group_name_H-M   'P 1'
#
loop_
_entity.id
_entity.type
_entity.pdbx_description
1 polymer ?
#
loop_
_entity_poly.entity_id
_entity_poly.type
_entity_poly.pdbx_seq_one_letter_code
_entity_poly.pdbx_strand_id
1 'polypeptide(L)'
;MNRRLSTCVAATSLLLFASACNRAGTPVAVAAPQDAPPTSDRFVFPITVEGIAPGSAVDMSAMNPAPLTEKHRIVAKNGHYYDASGKRVRFLATGVGAAAVFPTHDEAERMASRLHRAGINMVRLHHLDATWETPNIFHFEGGWNGAKPQINIDPRSLERFDYLVAQFKKQGIYVDLNLHIVRPWNAAMGFPDADKINPEGKAVSYFEPKAIELQRNYAREMLSHKNPYTGLTYANDPVVAIVEITNEDTLLGAAEGITTLPAHYRGILQTGWNAFLKRKYKTSAGLQ
;
A
#
# COMPACT_ATOMS: atom_id res chain seq x y z
N MET A 1 -31.46 -38.08 4.24
CA MET A 1 -32.34 -36.91 4.49
C MET A 1 -31.51 -35.83 5.17
N ASN A 2 -31.17 -34.79 4.40
CA ASN A 2 -30.67 -33.44 4.73
C ASN A 2 -29.59 -33.23 5.81
N ARG A 3 -28.35 -33.08 5.32
CA ARG A 3 -27.31 -32.20 5.88
C ARG A 3 -27.80 -30.74 5.80
N ARG A 4 -27.67 -29.96 6.88
CA ARG A 4 -27.68 -28.49 6.82
C ARG A 4 -26.27 -28.01 7.06
N LEU A 5 -25.68 -27.42 6.03
CA LEU A 5 -24.48 -26.59 6.14
C LEU A 5 -24.85 -25.31 6.88
N SER A 6 -24.11 -24.99 7.94
CA SER A 6 -24.10 -23.64 8.51
C SER A 6 -23.28 -22.74 7.59
N THR A 7 -23.96 -21.80 6.95
CA THR A 7 -23.38 -20.68 6.22
C THR A 7 -22.71 -19.72 7.21
N CYS A 8 -21.38 -19.64 7.18
CA CYS A 8 -20.65 -18.50 7.72
C CYS A 8 -20.98 -17.28 6.87
N VAL A 9 -21.77 -16.35 7.40
CA VAL A 9 -21.96 -15.03 6.82
C VAL A 9 -20.70 -14.22 7.12
N ALA A 10 -19.94 -13.92 6.06
CA ALA A 10 -18.86 -12.93 6.11
C ALA A 10 -19.48 -11.55 6.41
N ALA A 11 -19.15 -10.99 7.57
CA ALA A 11 -19.51 -9.63 7.91
C ALA A 11 -18.57 -8.66 7.17
N THR A 12 -18.90 -8.35 5.92
CA THR A 12 -18.29 -7.25 5.18
C THR A 12 -18.81 -5.95 5.77
N SER A 13 -17.97 -5.25 6.55
CA SER A 13 -18.29 -3.90 7.02
C SER A 13 -18.17 -2.93 5.84
N LEU A 14 -19.29 -2.68 5.18
CA LEU A 14 -19.41 -1.74 4.08
C LEU A 14 -19.48 -0.31 4.66
N LEU A 15 -18.33 0.36 4.75
CA LEU A 15 -18.30 1.82 4.93
C LEU A 15 -18.61 2.46 3.57
N LEU A 16 -19.86 2.88 3.39
CA LEU A 16 -20.30 3.67 2.24
C LEU A 16 -19.66 5.06 2.31
N PHE A 17 -18.54 5.25 1.60
CA PHE A 17 -18.13 6.58 1.16
C PHE A 17 -18.91 6.93 -0.11
N ALA A 18 -19.92 7.80 0.03
CA ALA A 18 -20.55 8.43 -1.11
C ALA A 18 -19.55 9.45 -1.71
N SER A 19 -18.77 9.00 -2.69
CA SER A 19 -18.02 9.90 -3.56
C SER A 19 -18.99 10.47 -4.60
N ALA A 20 -19.53 11.66 -4.33
CA ALA A 20 -20.36 12.38 -5.29
C ALA A 20 -19.45 13.04 -6.34
N CYS A 21 -19.06 12.28 -7.35
CA CYS A 21 -18.57 12.84 -8.60
C CYS A 21 -19.80 13.17 -9.46
N ASN A 22 -20.15 14.44 -9.62
CA ASN A 22 -21.09 14.84 -10.67
C ASN A 22 -20.54 16.00 -11.48
N ARG A 23 -20.29 15.73 -12.76
CA ARG A 23 -20.07 16.73 -13.82
C ARG A 23 -21.40 17.40 -14.12
N ALA A 24 -21.82 18.33 -13.26
CA ALA A 24 -22.78 19.40 -13.51
C ALA A 24 -23.07 20.06 -12.16
N GLY A 25 -22.86 21.37 -12.05
CA GLY A 25 -22.99 22.14 -10.81
C GLY A 25 -24.43 22.33 -10.33
N THR A 26 -25.16 21.25 -10.06
CA THR A 26 -26.45 21.27 -9.34
C THR A 26 -26.31 20.52 -8.02
N PRO A 27 -26.58 21.17 -6.87
CA PRO A 27 -26.56 20.49 -5.59
C PRO A 27 -27.71 19.49 -5.51
N VAL A 28 -27.38 18.21 -5.44
CA VAL A 28 -28.34 17.15 -5.11
C VAL A 28 -28.59 17.21 -3.61
N ALA A 29 -29.77 17.65 -3.19
CA ALA A 29 -30.21 17.51 -1.82
C ALA A 29 -30.35 16.01 -1.50
N VAL A 30 -29.46 15.49 -0.67
CA VAL A 30 -29.61 14.14 -0.10
C VAL A 30 -30.75 14.22 0.90
N ALA A 31 -31.89 13.60 0.56
CA ALA A 31 -33.00 13.46 1.50
C ALA A 31 -32.50 12.71 2.75
N ALA A 32 -32.72 13.31 3.92
CA ALA A 32 -32.44 12.66 5.19
C ALA A 32 -33.32 11.40 5.31
N PRO A 33 -32.80 10.27 5.82
CA PRO A 33 -33.60 9.07 6.04
C PRO A 33 -34.76 9.39 7.00
N GLN A 34 -35.97 8.97 6.64
CA GLN A 34 -37.22 9.27 7.36
C GLN A 34 -37.26 8.74 8.80
N ASP A 35 -36.34 7.86 9.20
CA ASP A 35 -36.27 7.24 10.52
C ASP A 35 -34.92 7.47 11.23
N ALA A 36 -34.44 8.72 11.25
CA ALA A 36 -33.28 9.06 12.08
C ALA A 36 -33.68 9.10 13.57
N PRO A 37 -32.99 8.38 14.48
CA PRO A 37 -33.30 8.43 15.92
C PRO A 37 -33.14 9.86 16.47
N PRO A 38 -33.88 10.22 17.55
CA PRO A 38 -33.92 11.58 18.11
C PRO A 38 -32.52 12.19 18.25
N THR A 39 -32.37 13.44 17.81
CA THR A 39 -31.10 14.18 17.83
C THR A 39 -30.86 14.91 19.14
N SER A 40 -31.80 14.87 20.09
CA SER A 40 -31.77 15.57 21.38
C SER A 40 -30.58 15.22 22.27
N ASP A 41 -29.99 14.05 22.05
CA ASP A 41 -28.92 13.48 22.88
C ASP A 41 -27.56 13.57 22.16
N ARG A 42 -27.55 14.13 20.94
CA ARG A 42 -26.36 14.23 20.12
C ARG A 42 -25.63 15.52 20.45
N PHE A 43 -24.44 15.39 21.02
CA PHE A 43 -23.49 16.50 21.03
C PHE A 43 -22.86 16.61 19.64
N VAL A 44 -22.57 17.84 19.22
CA VAL A 44 -21.71 18.05 18.05
C VAL A 44 -20.38 17.39 18.40
N PHE A 45 -19.99 16.36 17.65
CA PHE A 45 -18.61 15.88 17.64
C PHE A 45 -17.91 16.66 16.54
N PRO A 46 -17.29 17.83 16.84
CA PRO A 46 -16.64 18.60 15.81
C PRO A 46 -15.43 17.80 15.35
N ILE A 47 -15.54 17.15 14.19
CA ILE A 47 -14.35 16.78 13.42
C ILE A 47 -13.83 18.10 12.87
N THR A 48 -13.12 18.86 13.69
CA THR A 48 -12.51 20.11 13.26
C THR A 48 -11.55 19.78 12.12
N VAL A 49 -11.66 20.54 11.04
CA VAL A 49 -10.70 20.50 9.93
C VAL A 49 -9.28 20.82 10.45
N GLU A 50 -9.21 21.55 11.57
CA GLU A 50 -8.01 21.98 12.30
C GLU A 50 -7.34 20.88 13.15
N GLY A 51 -7.98 19.71 13.30
CA GLY A 51 -7.43 18.55 14.02
C GLY A 51 -7.58 18.60 15.53
N ILE A 52 -6.99 17.61 16.22
CA ILE A 52 -7.08 17.41 17.67
C ILE A 52 -6.24 18.48 18.41
N ALA A 53 -6.82 19.33 19.26
CA ALA A 53 -6.04 20.36 19.94
C ALA A 53 -4.96 19.76 20.88
N PRO A 54 -3.71 20.28 20.87
CA PRO A 54 -2.65 19.79 21.76
C PRO A 54 -3.06 19.83 23.23
N GLY A 55 -2.83 18.75 23.96
CA GLY A 55 -3.17 18.60 25.39
C GLY A 55 -4.67 18.51 25.69
N SER A 56 -5.53 18.43 24.67
CA SER A 56 -6.96 18.19 24.87
C SER A 56 -7.23 16.77 25.39
N ALA A 57 -8.44 16.53 25.90
CA ALA A 57 -8.83 15.22 26.42
C ALA A 57 -8.79 14.07 25.39
N VAL A 58 -8.70 14.40 24.10
CA VAL A 58 -8.61 13.44 22.99
C VAL A 58 -7.25 13.45 22.29
N ASP A 59 -6.26 14.17 22.84
CA ASP A 59 -4.88 14.14 22.38
C ASP A 59 -4.14 12.92 22.92
N MET A 60 -3.84 11.99 22.02
CA MET A 60 -3.18 10.72 22.30
C MET A 60 -1.71 10.70 21.88
N SER A 61 -1.12 11.87 21.58
CA SER A 61 0.29 12.05 21.17
C SER A 61 1.30 11.33 22.06
N ALA A 62 1.07 11.31 23.37
CA ALA A 62 1.94 10.68 24.36
C ALA A 62 2.09 9.15 24.18
N MET A 63 1.24 8.50 23.37
CA MET A 63 1.36 7.07 23.06
C MET A 63 2.54 6.76 22.13
N ASN A 64 3.01 7.75 21.35
CA ASN A 64 4.03 7.54 20.34
C ASN A 64 5.43 7.88 20.89
N PRO A 65 6.44 7.01 20.66
CA PRO A 65 7.82 7.31 21.03
C PRO A 65 8.44 8.25 19.98
N ALA A 66 8.16 9.55 20.10
CA ALA A 66 8.62 10.58 19.16
C ALA A 66 9.95 11.23 19.62
N PRO A 67 10.96 11.37 18.74
CA PRO A 67 11.08 10.79 17.40
C PRO A 67 11.53 9.31 17.41
N LEU A 68 11.32 8.61 16.29
CA LEU A 68 11.87 7.28 16.09
C LEU A 68 13.40 7.33 15.92
N THR A 69 14.10 6.42 16.62
CA THR A 69 15.56 6.28 16.61
C THR A 69 15.90 4.79 16.59
N GLU A 70 17.18 4.42 16.58
CA GLU A 70 17.59 3.01 16.51
C GLU A 70 16.99 2.15 17.63
N LYS A 71 16.84 2.71 18.84
CA LYS A 71 16.20 2.01 19.98
C LYS A 71 14.75 1.59 19.71
N HIS A 72 14.13 2.20 18.70
CA HIS A 72 12.75 1.99 18.29
C HIS A 72 12.61 1.01 17.11
N ARG A 73 13.71 0.45 16.57
CA ARG A 73 13.63 -0.52 15.47
C ARG A 73 12.77 -1.72 15.86
N ILE A 74 11.87 -2.11 14.97
CA ILE A 74 10.90 -3.17 15.23
C ILE A 74 11.50 -4.55 14.97
N VAL A 75 11.22 -5.48 15.87
CA VAL A 75 11.55 -6.90 15.77
C VAL A 75 10.28 -7.72 16.02
N ALA A 76 9.96 -8.65 15.11
CA ALA A 76 8.88 -9.60 15.29
C ALA A 76 9.40 -10.85 16.01
N LYS A 77 8.78 -11.21 17.15
CA LYS A 77 9.14 -12.41 17.93
C LYS A 77 7.89 -12.97 18.61
N ASN A 78 7.70 -14.29 18.53
CA ASN A 78 6.62 -15.01 19.22
C ASN A 78 5.21 -14.41 18.95
N GLY A 79 4.93 -14.05 17.69
CA GLY A 79 3.63 -13.49 17.29
C GLY A 79 3.36 -12.04 17.74
N HIS A 80 4.39 -11.33 18.21
CA HIS A 80 4.28 -9.95 18.68
C HIS A 80 5.43 -9.08 18.14
N TYR A 81 5.25 -7.76 18.22
CA TYR A 81 6.27 -6.77 17.88
C TYR A 81 6.91 -6.21 19.15
N TYR A 82 8.22 -6.00 19.08
CA TYR A 82 9.02 -5.36 20.12
C TYR A 82 9.92 -4.31 19.48
N ASP A 83 10.27 -3.27 20.21
CA ASP A 83 11.37 -2.41 19.81
C ASP A 83 12.74 -2.99 20.22
N ALA A 84 13.83 -2.38 19.76
CA ALA A 84 15.19 -2.81 20.07
C ALA A 84 15.54 -2.71 21.57
N SER A 85 14.77 -1.96 22.36
CA SER A 85 14.89 -1.94 23.83
C SER A 85 14.19 -3.12 24.52
N GLY A 86 13.44 -3.93 23.78
CA GLY A 86 12.65 -5.04 24.30
C GLY A 86 11.25 -4.65 24.77
N LYS A 87 10.82 -3.40 24.56
CA LYS A 87 9.46 -2.96 24.90
C LYS A 87 8.49 -3.50 23.87
N ARG A 88 7.37 -4.07 24.34
CA ARG A 88 6.32 -4.58 23.46
C ARG A 88 5.61 -3.42 22.75
N VAL A 89 5.48 -3.53 21.42
CA VAL A 89 4.81 -2.55 20.56
C VAL A 89 3.47 -3.10 20.09
N ARG A 90 2.45 -2.24 20.08
CA ARG A 90 1.13 -2.51 19.49
C ARG A 90 0.86 -1.42 18.47
N PHE A 91 0.56 -1.81 17.24
CA PHE A 91 0.26 -0.84 16.19
C PHE A 91 -1.22 -0.49 16.19
N LEU A 92 -1.51 0.81 16.26
CA LEU A 92 -2.77 1.40 15.85
C LEU A 92 -2.49 2.10 14.52
N ALA A 93 -2.86 1.43 13.43
CA ALA A 93 -2.41 1.78 12.09
C ALA A 93 -3.55 2.34 11.22
N THR A 94 -3.18 3.13 10.22
CA THR A 94 -4.06 3.54 9.11
C THR A 94 -3.32 3.44 7.78
N GLY A 95 -4.02 3.67 6.66
CA GLY A 95 -3.41 3.75 5.33
C GLY A 95 -3.43 5.17 4.77
N VAL A 96 -2.41 5.52 3.98
CA VAL A 96 -2.38 6.68 3.09
C VAL A 96 -1.99 6.17 1.71
N GLY A 97 -2.74 6.55 0.69
CA GLY A 97 -2.66 5.93 -0.63
C GLY A 97 -2.51 6.92 -1.78
N ALA A 98 -1.89 6.45 -2.86
CA ALA A 98 -1.83 7.14 -4.15
C ALA A 98 -1.26 8.56 -4.04
N ALA A 99 -1.82 9.57 -4.69
CA ALA A 99 -1.27 10.95 -4.65
C ALA A 99 -1.04 11.49 -3.22
N ALA A 100 -1.80 11.02 -2.22
CA ALA A 100 -1.67 11.45 -0.83
C ALA A 100 -0.37 11.00 -0.15
N VAL A 101 0.39 10.05 -0.72
CA VAL A 101 1.74 9.69 -0.22
C VAL A 101 2.84 10.64 -0.73
N PHE A 102 2.48 11.60 -1.59
CA PHE A 102 3.37 12.64 -2.13
C PHE A 102 2.84 14.06 -1.83
N PRO A 103 2.49 14.37 -0.57
CA PRO A 103 1.92 15.66 -0.20
C PRO A 103 2.94 16.79 -0.33
N THR A 104 2.46 18.03 -0.37
CA THR A 104 3.34 19.18 -0.11
C THR A 104 3.92 19.09 1.31
N HIS A 105 5.00 19.84 1.57
CA HIS A 105 5.64 19.82 2.90
C HIS A 105 4.66 20.21 4.01
N ASP A 106 3.89 21.29 3.83
CA ASP A 106 2.91 21.69 4.82
C ASP A 106 1.82 20.63 5.06
N GLU A 107 1.37 19.95 3.99
CA GLU A 107 0.39 18.87 4.10
C GLU A 107 0.97 17.66 4.83
N ALA A 108 2.25 17.32 4.59
CA ALA A 108 2.95 16.26 5.30
C ALA A 108 3.02 16.54 6.81
N GLU A 109 3.36 17.78 7.18
CA GLU A 109 3.42 18.20 8.59
C GLU A 109 2.05 18.15 9.25
N ARG A 110 1.02 18.69 8.58
CA ARG A 110 -0.36 18.67 9.07
C ARG A 110 -0.87 17.23 9.22
N MET A 111 -0.60 16.37 8.25
CA MET A 111 -0.99 14.96 8.27
C MET A 111 -0.31 14.22 9.43
N ALA A 112 1.02 14.28 9.52
CA ALA A 112 1.77 13.59 10.57
C ALA A 112 1.37 14.08 11.97
N SER A 113 1.21 15.40 12.15
CA SER A 113 0.74 15.99 13.41
C SER A 113 -0.68 15.53 13.78
N ARG A 114 -1.60 15.46 12.80
CA ARG A 114 -2.97 14.99 13.05
C ARG A 114 -3.00 13.52 13.45
N LEU A 115 -2.26 12.66 12.75
CA LEU A 115 -2.20 11.23 13.05
C LEU A 115 -1.53 10.96 14.40
N HIS A 116 -0.46 11.68 14.71
CA HIS A 116 0.21 11.63 16.01
C HIS A 116 -0.73 11.95 17.16
N ARG A 117 -1.47 13.06 17.06
CA ARG A 117 -2.45 13.47 18.08
C ARG A 117 -3.63 12.50 18.18
N ALA A 118 -3.93 11.74 17.13
CA ALA A 118 -4.91 10.66 17.16
C ALA A 118 -4.37 9.34 17.76
N GLY A 119 -3.09 9.29 18.15
CA GLY A 119 -2.45 8.08 18.69
C GLY A 119 -2.14 7.02 17.63
N ILE A 120 -2.28 7.36 16.33
CA ILE A 120 -1.84 6.51 15.24
C ILE A 120 -0.32 6.43 15.30
N ASN A 121 0.21 5.22 15.31
CA ASN A 121 1.65 4.98 15.42
C ASN A 121 2.22 4.18 14.24
N MET A 122 1.39 3.87 13.23
CA MET A 122 1.85 3.28 11.98
C MET A 122 0.99 3.75 10.81
N VAL A 123 1.63 3.99 9.67
CA VAL A 123 0.94 4.31 8.40
C VAL A 123 1.40 3.36 7.31
N ARG A 124 0.44 2.72 6.64
CA ARG A 124 0.68 1.96 5.41
C ARG A 124 0.70 2.90 4.22
N LEU A 125 1.86 3.01 3.59
CA LEU A 125 2.09 3.86 2.42
C LEU A 125 1.81 3.03 1.18
N HIS A 126 0.61 3.23 0.64
CA HIS A 126 0.00 2.37 -0.36
C HIS A 126 -0.07 3.07 -1.72
N HIS A 127 -0.16 2.30 -2.79
CA HIS A 127 -0.40 2.81 -4.14
C HIS A 127 0.62 3.88 -4.62
N LEU A 128 1.89 3.75 -4.23
CA LEU A 128 2.95 4.63 -4.72
C LEU A 128 3.02 4.63 -6.26
N ASP A 129 2.65 3.51 -6.88
CA ASP A 129 2.61 3.26 -8.32
C ASP A 129 1.22 3.42 -8.96
N ALA A 130 0.26 4.05 -8.27
CA ALA A 130 -1.10 4.25 -8.79
C ALA A 130 -1.11 5.04 -10.10
N THR A 131 -1.50 4.35 -11.17
CA THR A 131 -1.48 4.88 -12.53
C THR A 131 -2.57 5.94 -12.75
N TRP A 132 -3.68 5.87 -12.02
CA TRP A 132 -4.80 6.80 -12.15
C TRP A 132 -4.60 8.13 -11.40
N GLU A 133 -3.51 8.27 -10.63
CA GLU A 133 -3.24 9.47 -9.83
C GLU A 133 -2.00 10.22 -10.28
N THR A 134 -1.91 11.48 -9.89
CA THR A 134 -0.73 12.33 -10.08
C THR A 134 -0.57 13.25 -8.89
N PRO A 135 0.60 13.27 -8.24
CA PRO A 135 1.82 12.50 -8.55
C PRO A 135 1.69 10.99 -8.25
N ASN A 136 2.59 10.20 -8.86
CA ASN A 136 2.97 8.86 -8.41
C ASN A 136 4.49 8.69 -8.46
N ILE A 137 5.02 7.56 -7.98
CA ILE A 137 6.47 7.35 -7.81
C ILE A 137 7.27 7.38 -9.13
N PHE A 138 6.63 7.10 -10.28
CA PHE A 138 7.27 7.10 -11.59
C PHE A 138 7.00 8.38 -12.40
N HIS A 139 6.03 9.20 -11.98
CA HIS A 139 5.78 10.50 -12.59
C HIS A 139 5.13 11.49 -11.63
N PHE A 140 5.69 12.68 -11.57
CA PHE A 140 5.15 13.75 -10.73
C PHE A 140 3.97 14.48 -11.38
N GLU A 141 3.92 14.55 -12.72
CA GLU A 141 2.94 15.32 -13.49
C GLU A 141 2.47 14.57 -14.75
N GLY A 142 1.29 14.96 -15.25
CA GLY A 142 0.81 14.58 -16.57
C GLY A 142 0.19 13.19 -16.68
N GLY A 143 -0.18 12.55 -15.55
CA GLY A 143 -0.92 11.28 -15.52
C GLY A 143 -0.19 10.10 -16.14
N TRP A 144 -0.71 8.90 -15.84
CA TRP A 144 -0.34 7.74 -16.62
C TRP A 144 -1.14 7.74 -17.92
N ASN A 145 -0.45 7.71 -19.05
CA ASN A 145 -0.99 7.15 -20.27
C ASN A 145 -0.25 5.82 -20.49
N GLY A 146 -0.96 4.77 -20.90
CA GLY A 146 -0.42 3.40 -20.95
C GLY A 146 0.85 3.19 -21.77
N ALA A 147 1.31 4.21 -22.49
CA ALA A 147 2.53 4.24 -23.28
C ALA A 147 3.79 4.72 -22.52
N LYS A 148 3.67 5.31 -21.32
CA LYS A 148 4.86 5.75 -20.56
C LYS A 148 5.53 4.57 -19.83
N PRO A 149 6.86 4.39 -19.96
CA PRO A 149 7.57 3.36 -19.21
C PRO A 149 7.73 3.79 -17.73
N GLN A 150 7.26 2.96 -16.81
CA GLN A 150 7.39 3.20 -15.36
C GLN A 150 8.68 2.59 -14.81
N ILE A 151 9.85 2.99 -15.32
CA ILE A 151 11.14 2.36 -14.98
C ILE A 151 11.87 3.15 -13.90
N ASN A 152 12.03 4.45 -14.12
CA ASN A 152 12.84 5.33 -13.26
C ASN A 152 11.93 6.06 -12.27
N ILE A 153 12.39 6.19 -11.03
CA ILE A 153 11.71 6.96 -10.00
C ILE A 153 11.73 8.45 -10.39
N ASP A 154 10.60 9.14 -10.28
CA ASP A 154 10.54 10.59 -10.44
C ASP A 154 11.13 11.26 -9.19
N PRO A 155 12.22 12.04 -9.31
CA PRO A 155 12.90 12.63 -8.15
C PRO A 155 12.01 13.60 -7.37
N ARG A 156 11.03 14.25 -8.01
CA ARG A 156 10.10 15.16 -7.33
C ARG A 156 9.10 14.38 -6.47
N SER A 157 8.60 13.25 -6.98
CA SER A 157 7.75 12.35 -6.19
C SER A 157 8.53 11.74 -5.03
N LEU A 158 9.75 11.27 -5.28
CA LEU A 158 10.61 10.72 -4.24
C LEU A 158 10.92 11.74 -3.14
N GLU A 159 11.19 13.00 -3.49
CA GLU A 159 11.45 14.07 -2.52
C GLU A 159 10.24 14.31 -1.59
N ARG A 160 9.02 14.39 -2.14
CA ARG A 160 7.81 14.56 -1.33
C ARG A 160 7.53 13.37 -0.43
N PHE A 161 7.76 12.17 -0.97
CA PHE A 161 7.68 10.93 -0.21
C PHE A 161 8.69 10.91 0.95
N ASP A 162 9.93 11.30 0.68
CA ASP A 162 10.99 11.41 1.67
C ASP A 162 10.61 12.38 2.79
N TYR A 163 10.06 13.54 2.45
CA TYR A 163 9.62 14.51 3.45
C TYR A 163 8.50 13.97 4.32
N LEU A 164 7.50 13.31 3.72
CA LEU A 164 6.40 12.68 4.45
C LEU A 164 6.90 11.64 5.46
N VAL A 165 7.80 10.74 5.03
CA VAL A 165 8.36 9.72 5.93
C VAL A 165 9.18 10.36 7.05
N ALA A 166 9.91 11.44 6.77
CA ALA A 166 10.65 12.17 7.80
C ALA A 166 9.72 12.81 8.84
N GLN A 167 8.55 13.32 8.43
CA GLN A 167 7.54 13.82 9.38
C GLN A 167 6.94 12.70 10.23
N PHE A 168 6.66 11.52 9.65
CA PHE A 168 6.23 10.37 10.43
C PHE A 168 7.29 9.93 11.45
N LYS A 169 8.55 9.84 11.04
CA LYS A 169 9.69 9.56 11.93
C LYS A 169 9.76 10.54 13.09
N LYS A 170 9.67 11.85 12.80
CA LYS A 170 9.69 12.93 13.79
C LYS A 170 8.58 12.77 14.82
N GLN A 171 7.40 12.30 14.40
CA GLN A 171 6.20 12.14 15.22
C GLN A 171 6.06 10.75 15.88
N GLY A 172 7.08 9.88 15.80
CA GLY A 172 7.00 8.56 16.42
C GLY A 172 6.09 7.57 15.67
N ILE A 173 5.83 7.81 14.37
CA ILE A 173 4.93 7.02 13.52
C ILE A 173 5.79 6.15 12.60
N TYR A 174 5.61 4.84 12.69
CA TYR A 174 6.25 3.88 11.80
C TYR A 174 5.58 3.86 10.43
N VAL A 175 6.28 3.34 9.43
CA VAL A 175 5.73 3.14 8.09
C VAL A 175 5.81 1.67 7.68
N ASP A 176 4.75 1.25 6.99
CA ASP A 176 4.76 0.09 6.11
C ASP A 176 4.97 0.60 4.68
N LEU A 177 6.05 0.16 4.05
CA LEU A 177 6.48 0.57 2.72
C LEU A 177 6.08 -0.48 1.67
N ASN A 178 5.16 -0.11 0.78
CA ASN A 178 4.75 -0.97 -0.33
C ASN A 178 5.69 -0.80 -1.53
N LEU A 179 6.11 -1.91 -2.14
CA LEU A 179 7.02 -1.93 -3.30
C LEU A 179 6.33 -2.29 -4.63
N HIS A 180 5.12 -2.85 -4.61
CA HIS A 180 4.40 -3.16 -5.84
C HIS A 180 2.90 -3.31 -5.58
N ILE A 181 2.08 -2.55 -6.31
CA ILE A 181 0.62 -2.67 -6.21
C ILE A 181 -0.03 -2.73 -7.57
N VAL A 182 0.15 -1.73 -8.41
CA VAL A 182 -0.56 -1.65 -9.70
C VAL A 182 0.35 -1.24 -10.85
N ARG A 183 1.67 -1.34 -10.68
CA ARG A 183 2.65 -1.08 -11.73
C ARG A 183 2.40 -1.97 -12.95
N PRO A 184 2.02 -1.41 -14.11
CA PRO A 184 1.73 -2.17 -15.32
C PRO A 184 3.02 -2.63 -16.01
N TRP A 185 2.97 -3.80 -16.66
CA TRP A 185 4.02 -4.28 -17.56
C TRP A 185 3.63 -3.99 -19.02
N ASN A 186 3.93 -2.77 -19.48
CA ASN A 186 3.46 -2.28 -20.78
C ASN A 186 4.45 -2.50 -21.95
N ALA A 187 3.97 -2.27 -23.17
CA ALA A 187 4.78 -2.42 -24.38
C ALA A 187 5.99 -1.47 -24.44
N ALA A 188 5.89 -0.27 -23.85
CA ALA A 188 6.99 0.69 -23.79
C ALA A 188 8.14 0.22 -22.89
N MET A 189 7.85 -0.67 -21.93
CA MET A 189 8.85 -1.38 -21.13
C MET A 189 9.33 -2.65 -21.84
N GLY A 190 8.86 -2.94 -23.05
CA GLY A 190 9.23 -4.08 -23.88
C GLY A 190 8.62 -5.40 -23.41
N PHE A 191 7.36 -5.39 -22.95
CA PHE A 191 6.56 -6.58 -22.68
C PHE A 191 5.67 -6.90 -23.89
N PRO A 192 5.75 -8.11 -24.47
CA PRO A 192 4.89 -8.51 -25.60
C PRO A 192 3.45 -8.74 -25.13
N ASP A 193 2.47 -8.53 -26.02
CA ASP A 193 1.04 -8.76 -25.73
C ASP A 193 0.58 -8.12 -24.41
N ALA A 194 1.14 -6.95 -24.07
CA ALA A 194 0.92 -6.29 -22.78
C ALA A 194 -0.54 -5.90 -22.53
N ASP A 195 -1.31 -5.70 -23.60
CA ASP A 195 -2.76 -5.45 -23.59
C ASP A 195 -3.59 -6.69 -23.19
N LYS A 196 -2.97 -7.88 -23.16
CA LYS A 196 -3.63 -9.16 -22.89
C LYS A 196 -3.26 -9.78 -21.54
N ILE A 197 -2.45 -9.08 -20.74
CA ILE A 197 -2.11 -9.49 -19.37
C ILE A 197 -2.82 -8.59 -18.36
N ASN A 198 -2.79 -8.97 -17.09
CA ASN A 198 -3.40 -8.18 -16.04
C ASN A 198 -2.78 -6.75 -16.03
N PRO A 199 -3.62 -5.69 -16.08
CA PRO A 199 -3.14 -4.31 -16.22
C PRO A 199 -2.40 -3.79 -14.99
N GLU A 200 -2.54 -4.45 -13.83
CA GLU A 200 -1.84 -4.13 -12.59
C GLU A 200 -0.51 -4.90 -12.44
N GLY A 201 -0.09 -5.61 -13.49
CA GLY A 201 1.15 -6.41 -13.47
C GLY A 201 1.10 -7.64 -12.55
N LYS A 202 -0.10 -8.01 -12.07
CA LYS A 202 -0.31 -9.17 -11.19
C LYS A 202 -0.09 -10.49 -11.90
N ALA A 203 0.19 -11.53 -11.12
CA ALA A 203 0.47 -12.90 -11.56
C ALA A 203 1.74 -13.07 -12.42
N VAL A 204 1.89 -12.33 -13.51
CA VAL A 204 3.06 -12.41 -14.40
C VAL A 204 4.36 -12.05 -13.67
N SER A 205 4.28 -11.15 -12.69
CA SER A 205 5.40 -10.78 -11.80
C SER A 205 6.02 -11.95 -11.04
N TYR A 206 5.32 -13.08 -10.89
CA TYR A 206 5.86 -14.26 -10.20
C TYR A 206 6.84 -15.08 -11.03
N PHE A 207 6.77 -15.00 -12.36
CA PHE A 207 7.53 -15.90 -13.22
C PHE A 207 8.17 -15.24 -14.45
N GLU A 208 7.70 -14.07 -14.89
CA GLU A 208 8.29 -13.34 -16.01
C GLU A 208 9.65 -12.74 -15.59
N PRO A 209 10.78 -13.21 -16.14
CA PRO A 209 12.10 -12.82 -15.66
C PRO A 209 12.35 -11.31 -15.70
N LYS A 210 11.87 -10.63 -16.73
CA LYS A 210 12.02 -9.18 -16.88
C LYS A 210 11.20 -8.39 -15.87
N ALA A 211 9.97 -8.82 -15.59
CA ALA A 211 9.15 -8.19 -14.54
C ALA A 211 9.81 -8.34 -13.17
N ILE A 212 10.30 -9.54 -12.85
CA ILE A 212 11.03 -9.82 -11.62
C ILE A 212 12.29 -8.94 -11.50
N GLU A 213 13.04 -8.80 -12.59
CA GLU A 213 14.23 -7.93 -12.62
C GLU A 213 13.88 -6.47 -12.36
N LEU A 214 12.86 -5.94 -13.04
CA LEU A 214 12.41 -4.55 -12.85
C LEU A 214 11.84 -4.29 -11.45
N GLN A 215 11.18 -5.28 -10.83
CA GLN A 215 10.75 -5.20 -9.43
C GLN A 215 11.95 -5.21 -8.48
N ARG A 216 12.94 -6.09 -8.70
CA ARG A 216 14.16 -6.12 -7.88
C ARG A 216 14.96 -4.84 -7.99
N ASN A 217 15.06 -4.25 -9.19
CA ASN A 217 15.76 -3.01 -9.41
C ASN A 217 15.07 -1.85 -8.68
N TYR A 218 13.74 -1.73 -8.83
CA TYR A 218 12.95 -0.74 -8.09
C TYR A 218 13.06 -0.92 -6.57
N ALA A 219 12.93 -2.14 -6.07
CA ALA A 219 13.09 -2.44 -4.64
C ALA A 219 14.49 -2.05 -4.13
N ARG A 220 15.55 -2.34 -4.90
CA ARG A 220 16.92 -1.95 -4.55
C ARG A 220 17.08 -0.44 -4.54
N GLU A 221 16.60 0.25 -5.57
CA GLU A 221 16.65 1.71 -5.68
C GLU A 221 15.94 2.36 -4.49
N MET A 222 14.68 1.99 -4.23
CA MET A 222 13.91 2.49 -3.08
C MET A 222 14.60 2.17 -1.74
N LEU A 223 14.96 0.92 -1.46
CA LEU A 223 15.46 0.53 -0.15
C LEU A 223 16.88 1.05 0.14
N SER A 224 17.69 1.26 -0.90
CA SER A 224 19.04 1.84 -0.77
C SER A 224 19.06 3.37 -0.86
N HIS A 225 17.98 4.00 -1.30
CA HIS A 225 17.86 5.45 -1.35
C HIS A 225 18.03 6.04 0.05
N LYS A 226 18.89 7.06 0.14
CA LYS A 226 19.14 7.82 1.37
C LYS A 226 18.17 8.99 1.40
N ASN A 227 17.21 8.94 2.32
CA ASN A 227 16.28 10.04 2.55
C ASN A 227 17.08 11.25 3.08
N PRO A 228 17.08 12.41 2.39
CA PRO A 228 17.88 13.56 2.76
C PRO A 228 17.44 14.21 4.08
N TYR A 229 16.19 14.02 4.49
CA TYR A 229 15.62 14.59 5.71
C TYR A 229 15.88 13.73 6.96
N THR A 230 16.06 12.42 6.81
CA THR A 230 16.40 11.54 7.94
C THR A 230 17.88 11.16 7.97
N GLY A 231 18.60 11.32 6.86
CA GLY A 231 20.00 10.97 6.71
C GLY A 231 20.27 9.46 6.67
N LEU A 232 19.24 8.62 6.58
CA LEU A 232 19.36 7.16 6.55
C LEU A 232 18.80 6.60 5.24
N THR A 233 19.27 5.40 4.86
CA THR A 233 18.61 4.65 3.79
C THR A 233 17.32 4.02 4.29
N TYR A 234 16.31 3.82 3.44
CA TYR A 234 15.06 3.19 3.86
C TYR A 234 15.26 1.81 4.50
N ALA A 235 16.22 1.01 4.00
CA ALA A 235 16.57 -0.28 4.60
C ALA A 235 17.13 -0.15 6.04
N ASN A 236 17.77 0.97 6.36
CA ASN A 236 18.41 1.20 7.65
C ASN A 236 17.62 2.16 8.54
N ASP A 237 16.54 2.79 8.07
CA ASP A 237 15.79 3.76 8.86
C ASP A 237 14.79 3.04 9.80
N PRO A 238 14.89 3.21 11.13
CA PRO A 238 13.93 2.62 12.09
C PRO A 238 12.48 3.04 11.90
N VAL A 239 12.21 4.10 11.13
CA VAL A 239 10.84 4.47 10.74
C VAL A 239 10.18 3.38 9.90
N VAL A 240 10.93 2.66 9.06
CA VAL A 240 10.39 1.55 8.26
C VAL A 240 10.31 0.31 9.12
N ALA A 241 9.09 -0.06 9.50
CA ALA A 241 8.84 -1.25 10.31
C ALA A 241 8.52 -2.48 9.46
N ILE A 242 7.85 -2.27 8.31
CA ILE A 242 7.39 -3.33 7.42
C ILE A 242 7.71 -2.92 5.98
N VAL A 243 8.13 -3.90 5.17
CA VAL A 243 8.23 -3.77 3.72
C VAL A 243 7.29 -4.79 3.09
N GLU A 244 6.27 -4.31 2.38
CA GLU A 244 5.35 -5.14 1.62
C GLU A 244 5.86 -5.28 0.17
N ILE A 245 6.24 -6.51 -0.21
CA ILE A 245 6.82 -6.80 -1.53
C ILE A 245 5.81 -6.61 -2.65
N THR A 246 4.61 -7.17 -2.50
CA THR A 246 3.51 -7.03 -3.47
C THR A 246 2.18 -7.08 -2.72
N ASN A 247 1.25 -6.19 -3.07
CA ASN A 247 -0.10 -6.21 -2.51
C ASN A 247 -0.94 -7.33 -3.11
N GLU A 248 -1.56 -8.16 -2.27
CA GLU A 248 -2.70 -9.04 -2.61
C GLU A 248 -2.56 -9.82 -3.94
N ASP A 249 -1.35 -10.26 -4.26
CA ASP A 249 -1.08 -10.94 -5.53
C ASP A 249 -1.01 -12.44 -5.30
N THR A 250 -1.70 -13.23 -6.10
CA THR A 250 -1.60 -14.69 -6.06
C THR A 250 -1.84 -15.27 -7.46
N LEU A 251 -1.19 -16.40 -7.76
CA LEU A 251 -1.50 -17.17 -8.97
C LEU A 251 -2.93 -17.76 -8.92
N LEU A 252 -3.47 -18.02 -7.73
CA LEU A 252 -4.82 -18.57 -7.56
C LEU A 252 -5.92 -17.53 -7.83
N GLY A 253 -5.75 -16.30 -7.35
CA GLY A 253 -6.63 -15.17 -7.66
C GLY A 253 -6.59 -14.78 -9.15
N ALA A 254 -5.55 -15.19 -9.86
CA ALA A 254 -5.39 -15.01 -11.30
C ALA A 254 -5.69 -16.28 -12.12
N ALA A 255 -6.35 -17.30 -11.55
CA ALA A 255 -6.54 -18.61 -12.20
C ALA A 255 -7.21 -18.51 -13.58
N GLU A 256 -8.17 -17.61 -13.77
CA GLU A 256 -8.80 -17.36 -15.08
C GLU A 256 -7.82 -16.70 -16.07
N GLY A 257 -6.97 -15.79 -15.60
CA GLY A 257 -5.93 -15.13 -16.39
C GLY A 257 -4.80 -16.08 -16.81
N ILE A 258 -4.48 -17.09 -16.01
CA ILE A 258 -3.40 -18.05 -16.30
C ILE A 258 -3.71 -18.91 -17.54
N THR A 259 -4.96 -19.35 -17.71
CA THR A 259 -5.35 -20.20 -18.85
C THR A 259 -5.38 -19.43 -20.18
N THR A 260 -5.54 -18.11 -20.11
CA THR A 260 -5.63 -17.20 -21.25
C THR A 260 -4.32 -16.46 -21.53
N LEU A 261 -3.24 -16.73 -20.78
CA LEU A 261 -1.94 -16.10 -20.98
C LEU A 261 -1.45 -16.18 -22.44
N PRO A 262 -0.91 -15.08 -23.00
CA PRO A 262 -0.23 -15.10 -24.28
C PRO A 262 0.93 -16.11 -24.34
N ALA A 263 1.32 -16.50 -25.55
CA ALA A 263 2.27 -17.60 -25.78
C ALA A 263 3.61 -17.40 -25.06
N HIS A 264 4.12 -16.17 -25.04
CA HIS A 264 5.35 -15.78 -24.33
C HIS A 264 5.29 -16.16 -22.83
N TYR A 265 4.31 -15.61 -22.11
CA TYR A 265 4.14 -15.83 -20.67
C TYR A 265 3.77 -17.28 -20.34
N ARG A 266 2.89 -17.89 -21.14
CA ARG A 266 2.48 -19.30 -20.99
C ARG A 266 3.68 -20.23 -21.11
N GLY A 267 4.57 -20.00 -22.08
CA GLY A 267 5.76 -20.80 -22.30
C GLY A 267 6.70 -20.78 -21.10
N ILE A 268 6.89 -19.61 -20.47
CA ILE A 268 7.72 -19.46 -19.27
C ILE A 268 7.11 -20.21 -18.09
N LEU A 269 5.81 -20.00 -17.84
CA LEU A 269 5.10 -20.67 -16.75
C LEU A 269 5.11 -22.20 -16.93
N GLN A 270 4.85 -22.69 -18.14
CA GLN A 270 4.88 -24.12 -18.46
C GLN A 270 6.28 -24.72 -18.28
N THR A 271 7.33 -23.99 -18.66
CA THR A 271 8.72 -24.42 -18.43
C THR A 271 9.01 -24.55 -16.94
N GLY A 272 8.63 -23.54 -16.14
CA GLY A 272 8.78 -23.57 -14.67
C GLY A 272 7.99 -24.70 -14.02
N TRP A 273 6.75 -24.91 -14.46
CA TRP A 273 5.88 -26.00 -13.98
C TRP A 273 6.46 -27.37 -14.29
N ASN A 274 6.90 -27.61 -15.52
CA ASN A 274 7.52 -28.88 -15.91
C ASN A 274 8.82 -29.13 -15.13
N ALA A 275 9.61 -28.10 -14.86
CA ALA A 275 10.79 -28.21 -14.02
C ALA A 275 10.43 -28.58 -12.57
N PHE A 276 9.37 -27.99 -12.01
CA PHE A 276 8.84 -28.38 -10.70
C PHE A 276 8.37 -29.83 -10.68
N LEU A 277 7.57 -30.27 -11.67
CA LEU A 277 7.08 -31.63 -11.77
C LEU A 277 8.23 -32.65 -11.80
N LYS A 278 9.25 -32.39 -12.63
CA LYS A 278 10.46 -33.24 -12.70
C LYS A 278 11.19 -33.31 -11.36
N ARG A 279 11.32 -32.20 -10.62
CA ARG A 279 11.98 -32.21 -9.31
C ARG A 279 11.16 -32.96 -8.26
N LYS A 280 9.84 -32.76 -8.24
CA LYS A 280 8.95 -33.32 -7.21
C LYS A 280 8.67 -34.80 -7.43
N TYR A 281 8.31 -35.17 -8.65
CA TYR A 281 7.81 -36.51 -8.98
C TYR A 281 8.86 -37.41 -9.64
N LYS A 282 9.98 -36.84 -10.11
CA LYS A 282 11.16 -37.50 -10.74
C LYS A 282 10.89 -38.22 -12.06
N THR A 283 9.73 -38.86 -12.20
CA THR A 283 9.33 -39.67 -13.34
C THR A 283 7.87 -39.39 -13.69
N SER A 284 7.46 -39.71 -14.91
CA SER A 284 6.06 -39.61 -15.32
C SER A 284 5.15 -40.56 -14.55
N ALA A 285 5.66 -41.72 -14.12
CA ALA A 285 4.91 -42.68 -13.31
C ALA A 285 4.55 -42.10 -11.93
N GLY A 286 5.41 -41.25 -11.36
CA GLY A 286 5.13 -40.56 -10.09
C GLY A 286 4.11 -39.42 -10.19
N LEU A 287 3.58 -39.11 -11.38
CA LEU A 287 2.53 -38.09 -11.58
C LEU A 287 1.12 -38.64 -11.40
N GLN A 288 0.94 -39.96 -11.40
CA GLN A 288 -0.35 -40.65 -11.23
C GLN A 288 -0.68 -40.83 -9.75
#